data_AF-A0A970ED55-F1
#
_entry.id   AF-A0A970ED55-F1
#
_cell.length_a   1.000
_cell.length_b   1.000
_cell.length_c   1.000
_cell.angle_alpha   90.00
_cell.angle_beta   90.00
_cell.angle_gamma   90.00
#
_symmetry.space_group_name_H-M   'P 1'
#
loop_
_entity.id
_entity.type
_entity.pdbx_description
1 polymer ?
#
loop_
_entity_poly.entity_id
_entity_poly.type
_entity_poly.pdbx_seq_one_letter_code
_entity_poly.pdbx_strand_id
1 'polypeptide(L)'
;MKEIAGVLKAHVRSEDKVIRFGGDEFLLLLEDCSPETAEKVLTRVNQALQANSKFAFPIELSYGIAVVRGKGELLQAIHTADVEMYKLKASAACPGFPEGIEAIFCRRKQKNFEVRT
;
A
#
# COMPACT_ATOMS: atom_id res chain seq x y z
N MET A 1 14.54 6.10 2.74
CA MET A 1 13.15 6.62 2.84
C MET A 1 12.71 7.56 1.72
N LYS A 2 13.41 8.67 1.38
CA LYS A 2 12.97 9.58 0.29
C LYS A 2 12.84 8.89 -1.07
N GLU A 3 13.77 7.99 -1.37
CA GLU A 3 13.79 7.25 -2.63
C GLU A 3 12.55 6.34 -2.78
N ILE A 4 12.18 5.66 -1.71
CA ILE A 4 11.00 4.77 -1.68
C ILE A 4 9.73 5.59 -1.90
N ALA A 5 9.58 6.71 -1.21
CA ALA A 5 8.46 7.62 -1.44
C ALA A 5 8.40 8.12 -2.89
N GLY A 6 9.56 8.33 -3.53
CA GLY A 6 9.66 8.66 -4.96
C GLY A 6 9.17 7.54 -5.86
N VAL A 7 9.63 6.30 -5.61
CA VAL A 7 9.18 5.11 -6.36
C VAL A 7 7.68 4.92 -6.19
N LEU A 8 7.14 4.98 -4.97
CA LEU A 8 5.71 4.88 -4.70
C LEU A 8 4.90 5.92 -5.48
N LYS A 9 5.31 7.20 -5.41
CA LYS A 9 4.63 8.29 -6.13
C LYS A 9 4.69 8.15 -7.65
N ALA A 10 5.77 7.61 -8.20
CA ALA A 10 5.91 7.36 -9.64
C ALA A 10 5.01 6.22 -10.15
N HIS A 11 4.49 5.38 -9.24
CA HIS A 11 3.73 4.17 -9.57
C HIS A 11 2.26 4.25 -9.20
N VAL A 12 1.81 5.36 -8.60
CA VAL A 12 0.40 5.64 -8.35
C VAL A 12 -0.09 6.78 -9.25
N ARG A 13 -1.41 6.92 -9.40
CA ARG A 13 -2.01 8.02 -10.17
C ARG A 13 -1.94 9.32 -9.35
N SER A 14 -2.13 10.46 -10.02
CA SER A 14 -2.14 11.77 -9.36
C SER A 14 -3.28 11.94 -8.34
N GLU A 15 -4.36 11.18 -8.52
CA GLU A 15 -5.55 11.16 -7.66
C GLU A 15 -5.31 10.35 -6.37
N ASP A 16 -4.46 9.33 -6.47
CA ASP A 16 -4.12 8.44 -5.39
C ASP A 16 -3.25 9.15 -4.33
N LYS A 17 -3.36 8.72 -3.06
CA LYS A 17 -2.58 9.29 -1.96
C LYS A 17 -1.55 8.30 -1.45
N VAL A 18 -0.31 8.77 -1.35
CA VAL A 18 0.78 8.10 -0.63
C VAL A 18 1.02 8.87 0.66
N ILE A 19 0.72 8.23 1.79
CA ILE A 19 0.85 8.80 3.13
C ILE A 19 1.95 8.01 3.84
N ARG A 20 2.81 8.68 4.61
CA ARG A 20 3.76 8.00 5.50
C ARG A 20 3.09 7.88 6.87
N PHE A 21 2.91 6.65 7.35
CA PHE A 21 2.17 6.35 8.57
C PHE A 21 3.09 6.39 9.80
N GLY A 22 4.28 5.79 9.67
CA GLY A 22 5.31 5.72 10.70
C GLY A 22 6.68 5.53 10.06
N GLY A 23 7.71 5.29 10.88
CA GLY A 23 9.12 5.09 10.50
C GLY A 23 9.37 4.79 9.02
N ASP A 24 9.17 3.54 8.61
CA ASP A 24 9.25 3.00 7.26
C ASP A 24 7.88 2.58 6.68
N GLU A 25 6.79 2.87 7.37
CA GLU A 25 5.43 2.46 6.98
C GLU A 25 4.76 3.49 6.04
N PHE A 26 4.10 2.99 5.00
CA PHE A 26 3.37 3.79 4.04
C PHE A 26 1.91 3.31 3.89
N LEU A 27 1.00 4.26 3.68
CA LEU A 27 -0.41 4.01 3.41
C LEU A 27 -0.69 4.50 1.99
N LEU A 28 -1.19 3.61 1.14
CA LEU A 28 -1.56 3.89 -0.24
C LEU A 28 -3.09 3.87 -0.37
N LEU A 29 -3.69 5.04 -0.52
CA LEU A 29 -5.11 5.18 -0.82
C LEU A 29 -5.27 5.30 -2.33
N LEU A 30 -5.59 4.20 -3.00
CA LEU A 30 -5.93 4.27 -4.42
C LEU A 30 -7.43 4.40 -4.60
N GLU A 31 -7.85 5.41 -5.36
CA GLU A 31 -9.26 5.66 -5.64
C GLU A 31 -9.74 4.80 -6.81
N ASP A 32 -11.01 4.38 -6.77
CA ASP A 32 -11.66 3.56 -7.80
C ASP A 32 -10.89 2.35 -8.34
N CYS A 33 -10.12 1.71 -7.47
CA CYS A 33 -9.28 0.57 -7.79
C CYS A 33 -9.90 -0.77 -7.37
N SER A 34 -9.80 -1.82 -8.21
CA SER A 34 -10.13 -3.20 -7.79
C SER A 34 -8.98 -3.81 -6.99
N PRO A 35 -9.21 -4.81 -6.12
CA PRO A 35 -8.14 -5.53 -5.44
C PRO A 35 -7.09 -6.11 -6.40
N GLU A 36 -7.49 -6.60 -7.57
CA GLU A 36 -6.53 -7.13 -8.55
C GLU A 36 -5.68 -6.02 -9.17
N THR A 37 -6.27 -4.83 -9.38
CA THR A 37 -5.55 -3.67 -9.89
C THR A 37 -4.59 -3.13 -8.83
N ALA A 38 -5.01 -3.14 -7.57
CA ALA A 38 -4.18 -2.80 -6.41
C ALA A 38 -2.94 -3.68 -6.34
N GLU A 39 -3.16 -4.99 -6.43
CA GLU A 39 -2.10 -5.99 -6.40
C GLU A 39 -1.11 -5.76 -7.54
N LYS A 40 -1.59 -5.53 -8.78
CA LYS A 40 -0.71 -5.20 -9.92
C LYS A 40 0.13 -3.94 -9.68
N VAL A 41 -0.44 -2.90 -9.08
CA VAL A 41 0.31 -1.69 -8.72
C VAL A 41 1.40 -2.03 -7.70
N LEU A 42 1.06 -2.76 -6.64
CA LEU A 42 1.99 -3.15 -5.58
C LEU A 42 3.11 -4.07 -6.10
N THR A 43 2.79 -5.05 -6.95
CA THR A 43 3.78 -5.91 -7.62
C THR A 43 4.75 -5.07 -8.46
N ARG A 44 4.24 -4.09 -9.22
CA ARG A 44 5.08 -3.21 -10.03
C ARG A 44 6.00 -2.34 -9.17
N VAL A 45 5.49 -1.81 -8.07
CA VAL A 45 6.30 -1.06 -7.10
C VAL A 45 7.38 -1.96 -6.50
N ASN A 46 7.04 -3.18 -6.09
CA ASN A 46 7.99 -4.12 -5.50
C ASN A 46 9.13 -4.44 -6.48
N GLN A 47 8.79 -4.75 -7.74
CA GLN A 47 9.78 -4.95 -8.80
C GLN A 47 10.66 -3.71 -9.03
N ALA A 48 10.06 -2.52 -9.02
CA ALA A 48 10.81 -1.27 -9.20
C ALA A 48 11.77 -0.99 -8.02
N LEU A 49 11.39 -1.34 -6.80
CA LEU A 49 12.26 -1.21 -5.62
C LEU A 49 13.40 -2.24 -5.65
N GLN A 50 13.11 -3.49 -6.00
CA GLN A 50 14.13 -4.53 -6.14
C GLN A 50 15.15 -4.21 -7.25
N ALA A 51 14.68 -3.62 -8.35
CA ALA A 51 15.54 -3.22 -9.47
C ALA A 51 16.24 -1.86 -9.26
N ASN A 52 15.91 -1.11 -8.21
CA ASN A 52 16.49 0.21 -8.00
C ASN A 52 17.91 0.11 -7.44
N SER A 53 18.89 0.33 -8.32
CA SER A 53 20.33 0.29 -8.02
C SER A 53 20.81 1.37 -7.04
N LYS A 54 19.95 2.32 -6.64
CA LYS A 54 20.29 3.31 -5.61
C LYS A 54 20.21 2.72 -4.19
N PHE A 55 19.56 1.57 -4.01
CA PHE A 55 19.62 0.85 -2.75
C PHE A 55 20.85 -0.05 -2.73
N ALA A 56 21.52 -0.11 -1.57
CA ALA A 56 22.69 -0.97 -1.37
C ALA A 56 22.33 -2.48 -1.37
N PHE A 57 21.06 -2.79 -1.17
CA PHE A 57 20.49 -4.14 -1.18
C PHE A 57 19.08 -4.11 -1.78
N PRO A 58 18.58 -5.23 -2.33
CA PRO A 58 17.22 -5.32 -2.83
C PRO A 58 16.22 -5.03 -1.71
N ILE A 59 15.32 -4.07 -1.93
CA ILE A 59 14.23 -3.75 -1.01
C ILE A 59 12.98 -4.50 -1.44
N GLU A 60 12.36 -5.21 -0.50
CA GLU A 60 11.08 -5.89 -0.71
C GLU A 60 9.98 -5.23 0.13
N LEU A 61 8.79 -5.11 -0.47
CA LEU A 61 7.60 -4.58 0.19
C LEU A 61 6.78 -5.69 0.81
N SER A 62 6.43 -5.52 2.09
CA SER A 62 5.35 -6.26 2.73
C SER A 62 4.08 -5.42 2.65
N TYR A 63 3.00 -5.97 2.12
CA TYR A 63 1.78 -5.18 1.92
C TYR A 63 0.52 -5.97 2.23
N GLY A 64 -0.53 -5.24 2.60
CA GLY A 64 -1.85 -5.79 2.84
C GLY A 64 -2.91 -4.99 2.09
N ILE A 65 -3.88 -5.70 1.51
CA ILE A 65 -4.96 -5.11 0.72
C ILE A 65 -6.27 -5.33 1.46
N ALA A 66 -6.93 -4.25 1.88
CA ALA A 66 -8.30 -4.29 2.40
C ALA A 66 -9.29 -3.77 1.35
N VAL A 67 -10.56 -3.49 1.68
CA VAL A 67 -11.47 -2.69 0.83
C VAL A 67 -12.31 -1.77 1.69
N VAL A 68 -12.27 -0.46 1.43
CA VAL A 68 -13.13 0.51 2.10
C VAL A 68 -14.41 0.71 1.27
N ARG A 69 -15.60 0.53 1.85
CA ARG A 69 -16.86 0.76 1.13
C ARG A 69 -17.62 1.98 1.66
N GLY A 70 -17.33 2.40 2.89
CA GLY A 70 -18.00 3.53 3.55
C GLY A 70 -17.07 4.46 4.34
N LYS A 71 -17.56 5.66 4.67
CA LYS A 71 -16.83 6.69 5.43
C LYS A 71 -16.39 6.26 6.84
N GLY A 72 -17.00 5.22 7.41
CA GLY A 72 -16.67 4.68 8.74
C GLY A 72 -15.77 3.44 8.73
N GLU A 73 -15.46 2.88 7.56
CA GLU A 73 -14.75 1.60 7.46
C GLU A 73 -13.24 1.77 7.28
N LEU A 74 -12.74 3.01 7.20
CA LEU A 74 -11.33 3.28 6.93
C LEU A 74 -10.42 2.66 8.00
N LEU A 75 -10.71 2.89 9.28
CA LEU A 75 -9.92 2.33 10.39
C LEU A 75 -9.96 0.79 10.39
N GLN A 76 -11.12 0.21 10.11
CA GLN A 76 -11.28 -1.25 10.04
C GLN A 76 -10.53 -1.86 8.85
N ALA A 77 -10.53 -1.18 7.71
CA ALA A 77 -9.77 -1.59 6.54
C ALA A 77 -8.26 -1.48 6.77
N ILE A 78 -7.80 -0.41 7.43
CA ILE A 78 -6.40 -0.27 7.84
C ILE A 78 -6.00 -1.46 8.73
N HIS A 79 -6.81 -1.78 9.74
CA HIS A 79 -6.54 -2.93 10.61
C HIS A 79 -6.56 -4.28 9.85
N THR A 80 -7.48 -4.44 8.89
CA THR A 80 -7.57 -5.68 8.09
C THR A 80 -6.34 -5.85 7.20
N ALA A 81 -5.90 -4.78 6.55
CA ALA A 81 -4.69 -4.78 5.72
C ALA A 81 -3.43 -5.06 6.56
N ASP A 82 -3.34 -4.46 7.75
CA ASP A 82 -2.25 -4.72 8.69
C ASP A 82 -2.17 -6.22 9.07
N VAL A 83 -3.30 -6.83 9.41
CA VAL A 83 -3.39 -8.27 9.71
C VAL A 83 -2.98 -9.13 8.52
N GLU A 84 -3.43 -8.80 7.30
CA GLU A 84 -3.06 -9.53 6.08
C GLU A 84 -1.55 -9.44 5.78
N MET A 85 -0.98 -8.25 5.95
CA MET A 85 0.46 -8.05 5.84
C MET A 85 1.22 -8.89 6.89
N TYR A 86 0.75 -8.92 8.13
CA TYR A 86 1.38 -9.72 9.20
C TYR A 86 1.35 -11.21 8.88
N LYS A 87 0.27 -11.71 8.25
CA LYS A 87 0.19 -13.10 7.77
C LYS A 87 1.21 -13.38 6.67
N LEU A 88 1.43 -12.44 5.75
CA LEU A 88 2.44 -12.58 4.71
C LEU A 88 3.85 -12.60 5.30
N LYS A 89 4.15 -11.72 6.27
CA LYS A 89 5.41 -11.76 7.01
C LYS A 89 5.60 -13.07 7.78
N ALA A 90 4.55 -13.60 8.41
CA ALA A 90 4.61 -14.84 9.18
C ALA A 90 4.77 -16.10 8.31
N SER A 91 4.22 -16.09 7.09
CA SER A 91 4.33 -17.20 6.13
C SER A 91 5.62 -17.16 5.31
N ALA A 92 6.22 -15.98 5.13
CA ALA A 92 7.60 -15.83 4.68
C ALA A 92 8.57 -16.24 5.81
N ALA A 93 8.68 -17.55 6.05
CA ALA A 93 9.52 -18.14 7.08
C ALA A 93 11.01 -17.82 6.88
N CYS A 94 11.47 -16.70 7.42
CA CYS A 94 12.88 -16.37 7.65
C CYS A 94 13.00 -15.56 8.95
N PRO A 95 13.55 -16.12 10.05
CA PRO A 95 13.79 -15.37 11.27
C PRO A 95 14.97 -14.42 11.02
N GLY A 96 14.69 -13.14 10.74
CA GLY A 96 15.72 -12.09 10.64
C GLY A 96 15.66 -11.16 9.43
N PHE A 97 14.49 -10.78 8.92
CA PHE A 97 14.40 -9.73 7.90
C PHE A 97 14.45 -8.33 8.52
N PRO A 98 15.45 -7.50 8.21
CA PRO A 98 15.47 -6.09 8.63
C PRO A 98 14.68 -5.24 7.62
N GLU A 99 13.76 -4.42 8.13
CA GLU A 99 13.18 -3.24 7.44
C GLU A 99 12.48 -3.52 6.09
N GLY A 100 11.36 -4.25 6.14
CA GLY A 100 10.39 -4.31 5.05
C GLY A 100 9.31 -3.25 5.23
N ILE A 101 9.12 -2.41 4.22
CA ILE A 101 8.11 -1.35 4.23
C ILE A 101 6.71 -1.95 4.19
N GLU A 102 5.85 -1.44 5.06
CA GLU A 102 4.47 -1.83 5.24
C GLU A 102 3.58 -0.95 4.35
N ALA A 103 2.80 -1.54 3.45
CA ALA A 103 1.86 -0.82 2.59
C ALA A 103 0.40 -1.27 2.83
N ILE A 104 -0.42 -0.37 3.36
CA ILE A 104 -1.85 -0.56 3.61
C ILE A 104 -2.67 0.03 2.46
N PHE A 105 -3.70 -0.68 2.00
CA PHE A 105 -4.45 -0.29 0.79
C PHE A 105 -5.96 -0.44 0.98
N CYS A 106 -6.79 0.55 0.53
CA CYS A 106 -7.90 0.36 -0.43
C CYS A 106 -9.00 1.43 -0.58
N ARG A 107 -9.48 1.50 -1.83
CA ARG A 107 -10.62 2.13 -2.51
C ARG A 107 -11.59 2.96 -1.69
N ARG A 108 -11.83 4.19 -2.15
CA ARG A 108 -13.10 4.91 -1.97
C ARG A 108 -13.96 4.70 -3.22
N LYS A 109 -15.17 4.14 -3.09
CA LYS A 109 -16.21 4.37 -4.12
C LYS A 109 -16.82 5.74 -3.84
N GLN A 110 -16.55 6.73 -4.68
CA GLN A 110 -17.53 7.82 -4.78
C GLN A 110 -18.76 7.26 -5.49
N LYS A 111 -19.80 6.88 -4.72
CA LYS A 111 -21.15 7.04 -5.27
C LYS A 111 -21.42 8.54 -5.30
N ASN A 112 -21.83 9.04 -6.46
CA ASN A 112 -22.52 10.32 -6.63
C ASN A 112 -23.35 10.62 -5.37
N PHE A 113 -22.90 11.58 -4.58
CA PHE A 113 -23.79 12.27 -3.67
C PHE A 113 -24.43 13.35 -4.53
N GLU A 114 -25.60 13.06 -5.08
CA GLU A 114 -26.52 14.11 -5.49
C GLU A 114 -26.67 15.03 -4.27
N VAL A 115 -26.17 16.26 -4.39
CA VAL A 115 -26.56 17.34 -3.50
C VAL A 115 -28.03 17.58 -3.80
N ARG A 116 -28.91 16.97 -3.01
CA ARG A 116 -30.30 17.38 -2.96
C ARG A 116 -30.40 18.63 -2.10
N THR A 117 -31.02 19.64 -2.74
CA THR A 117 -31.52 20.93 -2.25
C THR A 117 -30.52 22.08 -2.26
#